data_AF-A0A962MM36-F1
#
_entry.id   AF-A0A962MM36-F1
#
_cell.length_a   1.000
_cell.length_b   1.000
_cell.length_c   1.000
_cell.angle_alpha   90.00
_cell.angle_beta   90.00
_cell.angle_gamma   90.00
#
_symmetry.space_group_name_H-M   'P 1'
#
loop_
_entity.id
_entity.type
_entity.pdbx_description
1 polymer ?
#
loop_
_entity_poly.entity_id
_entity_poly.type
_entity_poly.pdbx_seq_one_letter_code
_entity_poly.pdbx_strand_id
1 'polypeptide(L)' 'NGKKLELTSIPDAEWQKVEDEALKFWDEIAEISPRTAKVVNILKEYNAAMTKAGRPYRYT' A
#
# COMPACT_ATOMS: atom_id res chain seq x y z
N ASN A 1 22.95 -2.97 -15.50
CA ASN A 1 22.94 -1.98 -14.40
C ASN A 1 23.45 -0.65 -14.91
N GLY A 2 22.55 0.28 -15.25
CA GLY A 2 22.93 1.59 -15.78
C GLY A 2 23.57 2.45 -14.70
N LYS A 3 24.88 2.72 -14.81
CA LYS A 3 25.70 3.49 -13.85
C LYS A 3 25.38 5.00 -13.80
N LYS A 4 24.24 5.43 -14.34
CA LYS A 4 23.86 6.85 -14.45
C LYS A 4 22.95 7.33 -13.32
N LEU A 5 22.46 6.41 -12.48
CA LEU A 5 21.56 6.70 -11.38
C LEU A 5 22.07 6.01 -10.12
N GLU A 6 21.99 6.71 -8.99
CA GLU A 6 22.31 6.17 -7.67
C GLU A 6 21.02 5.81 -6.94
N LEU A 7 21.01 4.62 -6.31
CA LEU A 7 19.87 4.19 -5.50
C LEU A 7 19.89 4.94 -4.17
N THR A 8 18.77 5.53 -3.84
CA THR A 8 18.52 6.13 -2.53
C THR A 8 17.36 5.40 -1.86
N SER A 9 17.30 5.48 -0.54
CA SER A 9 16.23 4.85 0.23
C SER A 9 15.94 5.71 1.45
N ILE A 10 14.66 5.78 1.80
CA ILE A 10 14.18 6.42 3.03
C ILE A 10 14.07 5.32 4.09
N PRO A 11 14.37 5.62 5.38
CA PRO A 11 14.16 4.64 6.45
C PRO A 11 12.71 4.19 6.55
N ASP A 12 12.49 2.91 6.83
CA ASP A 12 11.14 2.31 6.91
C ASP A 12 10.21 3.06 7.88
N ALA A 13 10.73 3.51 9.03
CA ALA A 13 9.95 4.26 10.01
C ALA A 13 9.47 5.62 9.51
N GLU A 14 10.21 6.26 8.60
CA GLU A 14 9.79 7.50 7.95
C GLU A 14 8.82 7.20 6.81
N TRP A 15 9.08 6.14 6.03
CA TRP A 15 8.20 5.72 4.96
C TRP A 15 6.84 5.23 5.44
N GLN A 16 6.76 4.62 6.64
CA GLN A 16 5.51 4.20 7.27
C GLN A 16 4.49 5.34 7.36
N LYS A 17 4.95 6.58 7.58
CA LYS A 17 4.04 7.74 7.61
C LYS A 17 3.34 7.94 6.26
N VAL A 18 4.04 7.70 5.16
CA VAL A 18 3.46 7.79 3.80
C VAL A 18 2.44 6.68 3.59
N GLU A 19 2.73 5.47 4.05
CA GLU A 19 1.80 4.34 3.96
C GLU A 19 0.54 4.57 4.80
N ASP A 20 0.67 5.12 5.99
CA ASP A 20 -0.45 5.44 6.88
C ASP A 20 -1.35 6.54 6.28
N GLU A 21 -0.76 7.59 5.68
CA GLU A 21 -1.51 8.63 4.97
C GLU A 21 -2.19 8.09 3.70
N ALA A 22 -1.58 7.12 3.01
CA ALA A 22 -2.19 6.49 1.84
C ALA A 22 -3.50 5.76 2.21
N LEU A 23 -3.61 5.17 3.41
CA LEU A 23 -4.85 4.55 3.87
C LEU A 23 -5.98 5.56 4.05
N LYS A 24 -5.69 6.75 4.55
CA LYS A 24 -6.67 7.84 4.67
C LYS A 24 -7.11 8.34 3.31
N PHE A 25 -6.16 8.50 2.38
CA PHE A 25 -6.48 8.86 0.99
C PHE A 25 -7.41 7.82 0.34
N TRP A 26 -7.23 6.54 0.63
CA TRP A 26 -8.13 5.50 0.11
C TRP A 26 -9.55 5.63 0.65
N ASP A 27 -9.72 6.08 1.91
CA ASP A 27 -11.04 6.36 2.49
C ASP A 27 -11.72 7.53 1.77
N GLU A 28 -10.97 8.60 1.47
CA GLU A 28 -11.48 9.73 0.66
C GLU A 28 -11.92 9.27 -0.75
N ILE A 29 -11.14 8.40 -1.40
CA ILE A 29 -11.50 7.84 -2.72
C ILE A 29 -12.75 6.94 -2.64
N ALA A 30 -12.92 6.21 -1.54
CA ALA A 30 -14.09 5.37 -1.34
C ALA A 30 -15.39 6.18 -1.32
N GLU A 31 -15.35 7.42 -0.81
CA GLU A 31 -16.52 8.31 -0.73
C GLU A 31 -17.03 8.82 -2.09
N ILE A 32 -16.19 8.80 -3.13
CA ILE A 32 -16.54 9.35 -4.46
C ILE A 32 -17.76 8.65 -5.08
N SER A 33 -17.88 7.32 -4.94
CA SER A 33 -18.97 6.55 -5.53
C SER A 33 -19.07 5.15 -4.93
N PRO A 34 -20.24 4.48 -5.04
CA PRO A 34 -20.36 3.07 -4.65
C PRO A 34 -19.36 2.14 -5.37
N ARG A 35 -18.97 2.50 -6.59
CA ARG A 35 -17.97 1.74 -7.37
C ARG A 35 -16.58 1.88 -6.77
N THR A 36 -16.16 3.10 -6.43
CA THR A 36 -14.83 3.33 -5.84
C THR A 36 -14.74 2.74 -4.45
N ALA A 37 -15.79 2.86 -3.63
CA ALA A 37 -15.90 2.16 -2.35
C ALA A 37 -15.68 0.64 -2.49
N LYS A 38 -16.34 0.02 -3.47
CA LYS A 38 -16.19 -1.43 -3.72
C LYS A 38 -14.76 -1.80 -4.11
N VAL A 39 -14.11 -1.02 -4.96
CA VAL A 39 -12.72 -1.28 -5.39
C VAL A 39 -11.75 -1.11 -4.22
N VAL A 40 -11.87 -0.02 -3.45
CA VAL A 40 -11.03 0.22 -2.27
C VAL A 40 -11.16 -0.93 -1.26
N ASN A 41 -12.39 -1.40 -1.02
CA ASN A 41 -12.61 -2.54 -0.11
C ASN A 41 -11.91 -3.82 -0.59
N ILE A 42 -12.01 -4.14 -1.89
CA ILE A 42 -11.32 -5.31 -2.47
C ILE A 42 -9.80 -5.20 -2.29
N LEU A 43 -9.22 -4.01 -2.49
CA LEU A 43 -7.78 -3.80 -2.31
C LEU A 43 -7.37 -4.00 -0.84
N LYS A 44 -8.15 -3.49 0.10
CA LYS A 44 -7.91 -3.67 1.55
C LYS A 44 -8.00 -5.15 1.96
N GLU A 45 -9.05 -5.84 1.52
CA GLU A 45 -9.24 -7.27 1.77
C GLU A 45 -8.11 -8.12 1.18
N TYR A 46 -7.70 -7.82 -0.06
CA TYR A 46 -6.60 -8.53 -0.71
C TYR A 46 -5.27 -8.32 0.04
N ASN A 47 -4.96 -7.09 0.45
CA ASN A 47 -3.75 -6.82 1.23
C ASN A 47 -3.75 -7.57 2.57
N ALA A 48 -4.88 -7.58 3.29
CA ALA A 48 -5.02 -8.34 4.52
C ALA A 48 -4.84 -9.86 4.29
N ALA A 49 -5.40 -10.39 3.20
CA ALA A 49 -5.23 -11.79 2.81
C ALA A 49 -3.77 -12.11 2.48
N MET A 50 -3.05 -11.23 1.79
CA MET A 50 -1.63 -11.40 1.48
C MET A 50 -0.75 -11.39 2.72
N THR A 51 -1.03 -10.51 3.68
CA THR A 51 -0.32 -10.51 4.98
C THR A 51 -0.59 -11.81 5.74
N LYS A 52 -1.83 -12.27 5.77
CA LYS A 52 -2.19 -13.54 6.43
C LYS A 52 -1.57 -14.77 5.74
N ALA A 53 -1.42 -14.73 4.42
CA ALA A 53 -0.82 -15.82 3.65
C ALA A 53 0.67 -16.00 3.97
N GLY A 54 1.37 -14.94 4.41
CA GLY A 54 2.80 -15.01 4.72
C GLY A 54 3.64 -15.33 3.50
N ARG A 55 4.69 -16.14 3.66
CA ARG A 55 5.65 -16.43 2.58
C ARG A 55 5.03 -17.32 1.49
N PRO A 56 5.31 -17.09 0.19
CA PRO A 56 6.26 -16.12 -0.38
C PRO A 56 5.67 -14.72 -0.64
N TYR A 57 4.41 -14.48 -0.26
CA TYR A 57 3.66 -13.28 -0.62
C TYR A 57 4.03 -12.06 0.22
N ARG A 58 4.28 -12.25 1.51
CA ARG A 58 4.76 -11.22 2.43
C ARG A 58 5.82 -11.80 3.37
N TYR A 59 6.82 -10.98 3.67
CA TYR A 59 7.96 -11.30 4.55
C TYR A 59 7.96 -10.47 5.83
N THR A 60 6.97 -9.58 5.96
CA THR A 60 6.58 -8.84 7.16
C THR A 60 6.02 -9.77 8.23
#